data_AF-A0A077ZLZ7-F1
#
_entry.id   AF-A0A077ZLZ7-F1
#
_cell.length_a   1.000
_cell.length_b   1.000
_cell.length_c   1.000
_cell.angle_alpha   90.00
_cell.angle_beta   90.00
_cell.angle_gamma   90.00
#
_symmetry.space_group_name_H-M   'P 1'
#
loop_
_entity.id
_entity.type
_entity.pdbx_description
1 polymer ?
#
loop_
_entity_poly.entity_id
_entity_poly.type
_entity_poly.pdbx_seq_one_letter_code
_entity_poly.pdbx_strand_id
1 'polypeptide(L)'
;MLKSVRKPITCKIRLLPKLHDTLELCNLIERCGVSAIAIHGRTTWERSTCKNHNASIATIAGLLSVPVIANGGSNEIFSHADLEKFRQATGSKHVMIGRAAITNPSIFRPDGLLDFDSVVATFLEYATRTDECVKTVKYVLQRMYKERNKLWLVFAISKPNDSLFGMEKRFEEIRNSVVKRPLADKYHSTDKVHTLEVPFIRYSMLKYMQVIIIETSVADSKFMSTVDVGGFKFKSGCWASKRRYAEQAAALVAIFYFRLHKMLPQICLTVIPWEDFETTAVSLRPECTCSGCLEYG
;
A
#
# COMPACT_ATOMS: atom_id res chain seq x y z
N MET A 1 -9.96 26.98 0.04
CA MET A 1 -10.23 25.93 -0.98
C MET A 1 -8.92 25.35 -1.47
N LEU A 2 -8.92 24.14 -2.06
CA LEU A 2 -7.80 23.19 -2.24
C LEU A 2 -6.47 23.73 -2.81
N LYS A 3 -6.41 25.00 -3.21
CA LYS A 3 -5.21 25.75 -3.61
C LYS A 3 -4.03 25.67 -2.62
N SER A 4 -4.26 25.34 -1.34
CA SER A 4 -3.18 25.13 -0.37
C SER A 4 -2.49 23.76 -0.48
N VAL A 5 -3.06 22.81 -1.22
CA VAL A 5 -2.55 21.44 -1.35
C VAL A 5 -1.90 21.28 -2.74
N ARG A 6 -0.62 20.89 -2.77
CA ARG A 6 0.12 20.70 -4.04
C ARG A 6 -0.26 19.42 -4.79
N LYS A 7 -0.83 18.42 -4.11
CA LYS A 7 -1.23 17.15 -4.72
C LYS A 7 -2.66 17.24 -5.27
N PRO A 8 -2.95 16.67 -6.45
CA PRO A 8 -4.31 16.66 -7.00
C PRO A 8 -5.26 15.91 -6.07
N ILE A 9 -6.44 16.49 -5.85
CA ILE A 9 -7.48 15.91 -4.99
C ILE A 9 -8.67 15.53 -5.86
N THR A 10 -9.13 14.29 -5.70
CA THR A 10 -10.33 13.77 -6.36
C THR A 10 -11.41 13.48 -5.33
N CYS A 11 -12.68 13.56 -5.69
CA CYS A 11 -13.79 13.20 -4.81
C CYS A 11 -14.53 11.98 -5.34
N LYS A 12 -14.92 11.04 -4.48
CA LYS A 12 -15.76 9.89 -4.84
C LYS A 12 -17.10 9.96 -4.12
N ILE A 13 -18.18 9.89 -4.88
CA ILE A 13 -19.55 9.98 -4.38
C ILE A 13 -20.43 8.80 -4.83
N ARG A 14 -21.61 8.72 -4.23
CA ARG A 14 -22.75 7.92 -4.67
C ARG A 14 -23.84 8.87 -5.14
N LEU A 15 -24.80 8.38 -5.91
CA LEU A 15 -25.98 9.17 -6.25
C LEU A 15 -26.78 9.50 -5.00
N LEU A 16 -27.34 10.70 -4.95
CA LEU A 16 -28.41 11.04 -4.01
C LEU A 16 -29.76 10.61 -4.60
N PRO A 17 -30.83 10.49 -3.77
CA PRO A 17 -32.13 10.03 -4.25
C PRO A 17 -32.70 10.84 -5.42
N LYS A 18 -32.44 12.15 -5.45
CA LYS A 18 -32.78 13.02 -6.59
C LYS A 18 -31.51 13.34 -7.39
N LEU A 19 -31.65 13.32 -8.71
CA LEU A 19 -30.56 13.70 -9.63
C LEU A 19 -30.14 15.15 -9.43
N HIS A 20 -31.10 16.04 -9.20
CA HIS A 20 -30.85 17.47 -8.94
C HIS A 20 -29.91 17.68 -7.75
N ASP A 21 -30.22 17.05 -6.60
CA ASP A 21 -29.38 17.14 -5.39
C ASP A 21 -27.96 16.61 -5.66
N THR A 22 -27.83 15.56 -6.49
CA THR A 22 -26.51 15.02 -6.88
C THR A 22 -25.73 16.03 -7.73
N LEU A 23 -26.40 16.74 -8.65
CA LEU A 23 -25.79 17.79 -9.46
C LEU A 23 -25.35 18.98 -8.60
N GLU A 24 -26.18 19.42 -7.65
CA GLU A 24 -25.80 20.49 -6.70
C GLU A 24 -24.56 20.12 -5.90
N LEU A 25 -24.51 18.88 -5.39
CA LEU A 25 -23.34 18.34 -4.70
C LEU A 25 -22.10 18.33 -5.61
N CYS A 26 -22.24 17.87 -6.85
CA CYS A 26 -21.12 17.84 -7.80
C CYS A 26 -20.61 19.24 -8.14
N ASN A 27 -21.50 20.21 -8.34
CA ASN A 27 -21.15 21.62 -8.59
C ASN A 27 -20.42 22.23 -7.39
N LEU A 28 -20.86 21.92 -6.17
CA LEU A 28 -20.16 22.36 -4.96
C LEU A 28 -18.74 21.76 -4.88
N ILE A 29 -18.60 20.47 -5.16
CA ILE A 29 -17.32 19.75 -5.17
C ILE A 29 -16.39 20.32 -6.25
N GLU A 30 -16.89 20.54 -7.46
CA GLU A 30 -16.14 21.14 -8.57
C GLU A 30 -15.61 22.53 -8.21
N ARG A 31 -16.47 23.39 -7.62
CA ARG A 31 -16.07 24.70 -7.11
C ARG A 31 -14.95 24.64 -6.07
N CYS A 32 -14.82 23.54 -5.33
CA CYS A 32 -13.71 23.36 -4.38
C CYS A 32 -12.34 23.19 -5.06
N GLY A 33 -12.32 22.97 -6.37
CA GLY A 33 -11.11 22.82 -7.19
C GLY A 33 -10.61 21.38 -7.23
N VAL A 34 -11.49 20.39 -7.25
CA VAL A 34 -11.08 18.97 -7.42
C VAL A 34 -10.61 18.70 -8.85
N SER A 35 -9.72 17.72 -9.00
CA SER A 35 -9.18 17.31 -10.31
C SER A 35 -10.09 16.34 -11.06
N ALA A 36 -10.92 15.57 -10.36
CA ALA A 36 -11.90 14.65 -10.94
C ALA A 36 -12.96 14.23 -9.91
N ILE A 37 -14.12 13.79 -10.39
CA ILE A 37 -15.19 13.24 -9.56
C ILE A 37 -15.51 11.82 -9.99
N ALA A 38 -15.40 10.86 -9.08
CA ALA A 38 -15.83 9.48 -9.29
C ALA A 38 -17.26 9.28 -8.79
N ILE A 39 -18.15 8.79 -9.66
CA ILE A 39 -19.58 8.61 -9.34
C ILE A 39 -19.92 7.13 -9.41
N HIS A 40 -20.29 6.56 -8.26
CA HIS A 40 -20.95 5.26 -8.25
C HIS A 40 -22.43 5.47 -8.58
N GLY A 41 -22.90 4.90 -9.68
CA GLY A 41 -24.27 5.06 -10.20
C GLY A 41 -25.36 4.37 -9.39
N ARG A 42 -25.25 4.37 -8.07
CA ARG A 42 -26.22 3.82 -7.12
C ARG A 42 -26.29 4.72 -5.90
N THR A 43 -27.47 4.84 -5.33
CA THR A 43 -27.71 5.50 -4.04
C THR A 43 -27.18 4.68 -2.88
N THR A 44 -27.06 5.25 -1.69
CA THR A 44 -26.60 4.54 -0.48
C THR A 44 -27.47 3.32 -0.12
N TRP A 45 -28.76 3.37 -0.43
CA TRP A 45 -29.75 2.32 -0.15
C TRP A 45 -29.71 1.17 -1.16
N GLU A 46 -29.20 1.43 -2.37
CA GLU A 46 -29.13 0.44 -3.43
C GLU A 46 -27.96 -0.52 -3.25
N ARG A 47 -28.28 -1.82 -3.30
CA ARG A 47 -27.32 -2.91 -3.19
C ARG A 47 -26.63 -3.14 -4.52
N SER A 48 -25.57 -3.94 -4.52
CA SER A 48 -24.86 -4.28 -5.76
C SER A 48 -25.69 -5.10 -6.75
N THR A 49 -26.81 -5.69 -6.34
CA THR A 49 -27.76 -6.38 -7.23
C THR A 49 -28.64 -5.40 -8.00
N CYS A 50 -28.82 -4.17 -7.52
CA CYS A 50 -29.55 -3.13 -8.23
C CYS A 50 -28.77 -2.72 -9.49
N LYS A 51 -29.49 -2.41 -10.57
CA LYS A 51 -28.90 -1.89 -11.81
C LYS A 51 -28.18 -0.58 -11.54
N ASN A 52 -27.08 -0.33 -12.26
CA ASN A 52 -26.37 0.94 -12.16
C ASN A 52 -27.12 2.00 -13.00
N HIS A 53 -27.35 3.19 -12.44
CA HIS A 53 -27.99 4.32 -13.10
C HIS A 53 -27.01 5.04 -14.04
N ASN A 54 -26.67 4.38 -15.14
CA ASN A 54 -25.70 4.89 -16.13
C ASN A 54 -26.17 6.22 -16.74
N ALA A 55 -27.48 6.36 -17.00
CA ALA A 55 -28.06 7.59 -17.54
C ALA A 55 -27.85 8.80 -16.60
N SER A 56 -28.00 8.60 -15.28
CA SER A 56 -27.73 9.66 -14.31
C SER A 56 -26.27 10.08 -14.31
N ILE A 57 -25.34 9.12 -14.42
CA ILE A 57 -23.91 9.45 -14.58
C ILE A 57 -23.68 10.22 -15.87
N ALA A 58 -24.29 9.81 -16.99
CA ALA A 58 -24.16 10.49 -18.29
C ALA A 58 -24.65 11.94 -18.24
N THR A 59 -25.80 12.19 -17.61
CA THR A 59 -26.31 13.56 -17.42
C THR A 59 -25.33 14.41 -16.62
N ILE A 60 -24.78 13.88 -15.52
CA ILE A 60 -23.82 14.62 -14.68
C ILE A 60 -22.51 14.86 -15.44
N ALA A 61 -21.98 13.86 -16.13
CA ALA A 61 -20.75 13.96 -16.89
C ALA A 61 -20.82 14.98 -18.04
N GLY A 62 -21.99 15.16 -18.65
CA GLY A 62 -22.20 16.18 -19.68
C GLY A 62 -22.30 17.62 -19.15
N LEU A 63 -22.53 17.81 -17.85
CA LEU A 63 -22.73 19.14 -17.24
C LEU A 63 -21.49 19.66 -16.49
N LEU A 64 -20.65 18.77 -15.98
CA LEU A 64 -19.44 19.15 -15.25
C LEU A 64 -18.27 19.44 -16.19
N SER A 65 -17.43 20.40 -15.83
CA SER A 65 -16.18 20.69 -16.55
C SER A 65 -15.03 19.77 -16.11
N VAL A 66 -15.06 19.31 -14.85
CA VAL A 66 -14.08 18.34 -14.33
C VAL A 66 -14.34 16.92 -14.84
N PRO A 67 -13.29 16.12 -15.12
CA PRO A 67 -13.45 14.73 -15.54
C PRO A 67 -14.28 13.89 -14.56
N VAL A 68 -15.31 13.23 -15.10
CA VAL A 68 -16.08 12.21 -14.38
C VAL A 68 -15.51 10.82 -14.59
N ILE A 69 -15.41 10.06 -13.50
CA ILE A 69 -14.99 8.66 -13.48
C ILE A 69 -16.20 7.79 -13.10
N ALA A 70 -16.74 7.04 -14.05
CA ALA A 70 -17.91 6.19 -13.81
C ALA A 70 -17.54 4.96 -12.97
N ASN A 71 -18.39 4.62 -11.98
CA ASN A 71 -18.24 3.46 -11.12
C ASN A 71 -19.59 2.73 -10.94
N GLY A 72 -19.51 1.44 -10.58
CA GLY A 72 -20.68 0.63 -10.21
C GLY A 72 -21.06 -0.45 -11.23
N GLY A 73 -20.55 -0.38 -12.47
CA GLY A 73 -20.83 -1.31 -13.57
C GLY A 73 -20.25 -2.72 -13.44
N SER A 74 -19.72 -3.14 -12.29
CA SER A 74 -19.01 -4.42 -12.17
C SER A 74 -19.84 -5.68 -12.47
N ASN A 75 -21.17 -5.60 -12.55
CA ASN A 75 -22.01 -6.73 -12.96
C ASN A 75 -22.20 -6.82 -14.48
N GLU A 76 -21.78 -5.81 -15.23
CA GLU A 76 -21.96 -5.69 -16.68
C GLU A 76 -20.61 -5.72 -17.42
N ILE A 77 -19.50 -5.75 -16.68
CA ILE A 77 -18.14 -5.58 -17.20
C ILE A 77 -17.32 -6.82 -16.89
N PHE A 78 -17.01 -7.58 -17.94
CA PHE A 78 -16.26 -8.83 -17.84
C PHE A 78 -14.98 -8.83 -18.70
N SER A 79 -14.82 -7.82 -19.56
CA SER A 79 -13.68 -7.64 -20.44
C SER A 79 -13.29 -6.16 -20.57
N HIS A 80 -12.14 -5.90 -21.17
CA HIS A 80 -11.73 -4.53 -21.50
C HIS A 80 -12.70 -3.84 -22.47
N ALA A 81 -13.26 -4.58 -23.43
CA ALA A 81 -14.27 -4.03 -24.35
C ALA A 81 -15.54 -3.56 -23.61
N ASP A 82 -15.92 -4.25 -22.53
CA ASP A 82 -17.06 -3.82 -21.72
C ASP A 82 -16.75 -2.58 -20.88
N LEU A 83 -15.49 -2.37 -20.48
CA LEU A 83 -15.07 -1.10 -19.87
C LEU A 83 -15.33 0.05 -20.82
N GLU A 84 -14.98 -0.13 -22.09
CA GLU A 84 -15.13 0.91 -23.11
C GLU A 84 -16.61 1.18 -23.41
N LYS A 85 -17.44 0.12 -23.54
CA LYS A 85 -18.90 0.27 -23.67
C LYS A 85 -19.49 1.01 -22.47
N PHE A 86 -19.08 0.67 -21.25
CA PHE A 86 -19.56 1.33 -20.03
C PHE A 86 -19.12 2.79 -19.95
N ARG A 87 -17.88 3.09 -20.36
CA ARG A 87 -17.36 4.45 -20.46
C ARG A 87 -18.20 5.30 -21.41
N GLN A 88 -18.48 4.77 -22.61
CA GLN A 88 -19.31 5.44 -23.62
C GLN A 88 -20.75 5.64 -23.14
N ALA A 89 -21.37 4.59 -22.58
CA ALA A 89 -22.76 4.64 -22.10
C ALA A 89 -22.97 5.63 -20.94
N THR A 90 -21.91 5.93 -20.18
CA THR A 90 -21.94 6.89 -19.06
C THR A 90 -21.41 8.27 -19.45
N GLY A 91 -21.03 8.50 -20.71
CA GLY A 91 -20.41 9.75 -21.16
C GLY A 91 -19.15 10.15 -20.38
N SER A 92 -18.57 9.24 -19.62
CA SER A 92 -17.53 9.55 -18.64
C SER A 92 -16.14 9.50 -19.28
N LYS A 93 -15.21 10.31 -18.77
CA LYS A 93 -13.84 10.33 -19.29
C LYS A 93 -13.09 9.05 -18.94
N HIS A 94 -13.34 8.50 -17.74
CA HIS A 94 -12.70 7.29 -17.24
C HIS A 94 -13.70 6.37 -16.54
N VAL A 95 -13.26 5.14 -16.26
CA VAL A 95 -14.03 4.12 -15.54
C VAL A 95 -13.20 3.63 -14.35
N MET A 96 -13.87 3.40 -13.21
CA MET A 96 -13.30 2.79 -12.02
C MET A 96 -13.98 1.46 -11.75
N ILE A 97 -13.21 0.39 -11.65
CA ILE A 97 -13.69 -0.97 -11.33
C ILE A 97 -13.10 -1.44 -10.02
N GLY A 98 -13.96 -2.01 -9.17
CA GLY A 98 -13.54 -2.67 -7.93
C GLY A 98 -13.71 -4.19 -8.01
N ARG A 99 -14.95 -4.67 -8.01
CA ARG A 99 -15.24 -6.09 -7.82
C ARG A 99 -14.69 -6.98 -8.94
N ALA A 100 -14.94 -6.63 -10.20
CA ALA A 100 -14.46 -7.42 -11.34
C ALA A 100 -12.92 -7.43 -11.45
N ALA A 101 -12.24 -6.38 -10.98
CA ALA A 101 -10.78 -6.35 -10.93
C ALA A 101 -10.21 -7.29 -9.87
N ILE A 102 -10.88 -7.46 -8.72
CA ILE A 102 -10.47 -8.42 -7.69
C ILE A 102 -10.64 -9.86 -8.18
N THR A 103 -11.67 -10.14 -8.98
CA THR A 103 -11.93 -11.49 -9.51
C THR A 103 -11.01 -11.84 -10.67
N ASN A 104 -10.67 -10.88 -11.53
CA ASN A 104 -9.68 -11.05 -12.58
C ASN A 104 -9.00 -9.70 -12.95
N PRO A 105 -7.81 -9.41 -12.41
CA PRO A 105 -7.07 -8.19 -12.75
C PRO A 105 -6.73 -8.02 -14.24
N SER A 106 -6.70 -9.11 -15.02
CA SER A 106 -6.44 -9.04 -16.47
C SER A 106 -7.56 -8.35 -17.26
N ILE A 107 -8.68 -8.00 -16.62
CA ILE A 107 -9.78 -7.20 -17.22
C ILE A 107 -9.32 -5.86 -17.79
N PHE A 108 -8.21 -5.30 -17.28
CA PHE A 108 -7.65 -4.04 -17.76
C PHE A 108 -6.77 -4.20 -19.01
N ARG A 109 -6.54 -5.42 -19.51
CA ARG A 109 -5.71 -5.65 -20.70
C ARG A 109 -6.53 -5.40 -21.97
N PRO A 110 -6.07 -4.51 -22.88
CA PRO A 110 -6.73 -4.33 -24.16
C PRO A 110 -6.69 -5.59 -25.05
N ASP A 111 -5.62 -6.39 -24.93
CA ASP A 111 -5.42 -7.62 -25.71
C ASP A 111 -6.30 -8.79 -25.26
N GLY A 112 -7.12 -8.60 -24.21
CA GLY A 112 -7.97 -9.65 -23.65
C GLY A 112 -7.46 -10.25 -22.34
N LEU A 113 -8.31 -11.12 -21.79
CA LEU A 113 -8.08 -11.76 -20.49
C LEU A 113 -6.94 -12.78 -20.57
N LEU A 114 -6.14 -12.84 -19.51
CA LEU A 114 -5.17 -13.91 -19.32
C LEU A 114 -5.88 -15.18 -18.82
N ASP A 115 -5.21 -16.33 -19.00
CA ASP A 115 -5.67 -17.56 -18.41
C ASP A 115 -5.69 -17.45 -16.88
N PHE A 116 -6.64 -18.13 -16.25
CA PHE A 116 -6.92 -17.98 -14.84
C PHE A 116 -5.74 -18.42 -13.97
N ASP A 117 -5.09 -19.51 -14.34
CA ASP A 117 -4.01 -20.09 -13.54
C ASP A 117 -2.76 -19.19 -13.57
N SER A 118 -2.46 -18.55 -14.71
CA SER A 118 -1.45 -17.51 -14.82
C SER A 118 -1.78 -16.29 -13.95
N VAL A 119 -3.03 -15.82 -13.97
CA VAL A 119 -3.46 -14.69 -13.11
C VAL A 119 -3.26 -15.01 -11.63
N VAL A 120 -3.66 -16.21 -11.19
CA VAL A 120 -3.48 -16.67 -9.82
C VAL A 120 -1.99 -16.81 -9.48
N ALA A 121 -1.18 -17.40 -10.36
CA ALA A 121 0.25 -17.56 -10.16
C ALA A 121 0.96 -16.20 -10.02
N THR A 122 0.67 -15.25 -10.90
CA THR A 122 1.21 -13.88 -10.85
C THR A 122 0.74 -13.15 -9.59
N PHE A 123 -0.54 -13.27 -9.21
CA PHE A 123 -1.05 -12.69 -7.97
C PHE A 123 -0.30 -13.22 -6.74
N LEU A 124 -0.10 -14.53 -6.66
CA LEU A 124 0.66 -15.15 -5.58
C LEU A 124 2.11 -14.67 -5.55
N GLU A 125 2.76 -14.55 -6.71
CA GLU A 125 4.11 -14.00 -6.78
C GLU A 125 4.17 -12.57 -6.20
N TYR A 126 3.27 -11.69 -6.62
CA TYR A 126 3.20 -10.32 -6.07
C TYR A 126 2.90 -10.31 -4.58
N ALA A 127 1.93 -11.11 -4.13
CA ALA A 127 1.55 -11.20 -2.73
C ALA A 127 2.71 -11.67 -1.85
N THR A 128 3.49 -12.64 -2.33
CA THR A 128 4.69 -13.08 -1.61
C THR A 128 5.80 -12.04 -1.65
N ARG A 129 5.96 -11.31 -2.77
CA ARG A 129 6.95 -10.23 -2.89
C ARG A 129 6.66 -9.02 -2.02
N THR A 130 5.39 -8.71 -1.80
CA THR A 130 5.01 -7.61 -0.91
C THR A 130 4.85 -8.04 0.54
N ASP A 131 4.96 -9.34 0.83
CA ASP A 131 4.65 -9.96 2.12
C ASP A 131 3.22 -9.65 2.59
N GLU A 132 2.26 -9.80 1.67
CA GLU A 132 0.85 -9.56 1.99
C GLU A 132 0.34 -10.50 3.08
N CYS A 133 -0.54 -9.96 3.91
CA CYS A 133 -1.24 -10.75 4.92
C CYS A 133 -1.95 -11.95 4.28
N VAL A 134 -1.65 -13.15 4.80
CA VAL A 134 -2.24 -14.42 4.33
C VAL A 134 -3.78 -14.37 4.32
N LYS A 135 -4.41 -13.68 5.27
CA LYS A 135 -5.87 -13.50 5.31
C LYS A 135 -6.39 -12.71 4.11
N THR A 136 -5.66 -11.67 3.69
CA THR A 136 -5.98 -10.87 2.50
C THR A 136 -5.80 -11.69 1.23
N VAL A 137 -4.68 -12.42 1.10
CA VAL A 137 -4.42 -13.32 -0.03
C VAL A 137 -5.52 -14.36 -0.16
N LYS A 138 -5.88 -15.02 0.94
CA LYS A 138 -6.98 -15.97 1.04
C LYS A 138 -8.30 -15.37 0.56
N TYR A 139 -8.64 -14.17 1.04
CA TYR A 139 -9.87 -13.47 0.63
C TYR A 139 -9.92 -13.19 -0.87
N VAL A 140 -8.82 -12.70 -1.46
CA VAL A 140 -8.75 -12.41 -2.90
C VAL A 140 -8.91 -13.68 -3.71
N LEU A 141 -8.22 -14.77 -3.35
CA LEU A 141 -8.37 -16.07 -4.01
C LEU A 141 -9.81 -16.57 -3.94
N GLN A 142 -10.48 -16.47 -2.79
CA GLN A 142 -11.92 -16.81 -2.68
C GLN A 142 -12.79 -16.04 -3.65
N ARG A 143 -12.49 -14.76 -3.89
CA ARG A 143 -13.21 -13.97 -4.89
C ARG A 143 -12.92 -14.44 -6.31
N MET A 144 -11.65 -14.67 -6.64
CA MET A 144 -11.22 -15.21 -7.95
C MET A 144 -11.91 -16.54 -8.27
N TYR A 145 -11.94 -17.48 -7.31
CA TYR A 145 -12.53 -18.80 -7.48
C TYR A 145 -14.06 -18.82 -7.46
N LYS A 146 -14.70 -17.97 -6.63
CA LYS A 146 -16.16 -17.87 -6.57
C LYS A 146 -16.74 -17.42 -7.91
N GLU A 147 -16.13 -16.43 -8.55
CA GLU A 147 -16.61 -15.92 -9.84
C GLU A 147 -16.46 -16.94 -10.97
N ARG A 148 -15.48 -17.87 -10.85
CA ARG A 148 -15.28 -18.99 -11.77
C ARG A 148 -16.17 -20.20 -11.47
N ASN A 149 -17.13 -20.06 -10.54
CA ASN A 149 -18.00 -21.14 -10.07
C ASN A 149 -17.24 -22.40 -9.60
N LYS A 150 -15.98 -22.23 -9.18
CA LYS A 150 -15.18 -23.31 -8.57
C LYS A 150 -15.48 -23.35 -7.07
N LEU A 151 -16.76 -23.50 -6.71
CA LEU A 151 -17.24 -23.47 -5.32
C LEU A 151 -16.54 -24.49 -4.43
N TRP A 152 -16.21 -25.67 -4.95
CA TRP A 152 -15.46 -26.69 -4.24
C TRP A 152 -14.07 -26.19 -3.79
N LEU A 153 -13.38 -25.40 -4.63
CA LEU A 153 -12.16 -24.72 -4.22
C LEU A 153 -12.47 -23.69 -3.15
N VAL A 154 -13.51 -22.86 -3.30
CA VAL A 154 -13.94 -21.86 -2.28
C VAL A 154 -14.10 -22.51 -0.89
N PHE A 155 -14.72 -23.69 -0.80
CA PHE A 155 -14.86 -24.43 0.44
C PHE A 155 -13.51 -24.88 0.99
N ALA A 156 -12.62 -25.39 0.15
CA ALA A 156 -11.24 -25.71 0.54
C ALA A 156 -10.49 -24.48 1.09
N ILE A 157 -10.66 -23.30 0.47
CA ILE A 157 -10.04 -22.05 0.93
C ILE A 157 -10.59 -21.60 2.28
N SER A 158 -11.89 -21.82 2.53
CA SER A 158 -12.62 -21.18 3.63
C SER A 158 -12.24 -21.71 5.01
N LYS A 159 -11.69 -22.94 5.10
CA LYS A 159 -11.26 -23.50 6.37
C LYS A 159 -10.16 -22.66 7.04
N PRO A 160 -10.27 -22.37 8.35
CA PRO A 160 -9.35 -21.45 9.05
C PRO A 160 -7.93 -21.98 9.22
N ASN A 161 -7.74 -23.31 9.26
CA ASN A 161 -6.48 -23.96 9.66
C ASN A 161 -5.87 -24.93 8.64
N ASP A 162 -6.54 -25.19 7.50
CA ASP A 162 -5.95 -26.00 6.41
C ASP A 162 -4.99 -25.09 5.62
N SER A 163 -3.85 -24.84 6.25
CA SER A 163 -2.54 -24.77 5.62
C SER A 163 -2.46 -24.10 4.23
N LEU A 164 -3.04 -22.90 4.05
CA LEU A 164 -3.11 -22.17 2.77
C LEU A 164 -3.00 -23.11 1.54
N PHE A 165 -3.94 -24.06 1.39
CA PHE A 165 -4.04 -24.99 0.25
C PHE A 165 -2.92 -26.03 0.03
N GLY A 166 -1.97 -26.23 0.95
CA GLY A 166 -0.69 -26.87 0.59
C GLY A 166 0.11 -26.03 -0.43
N MET A 167 -0.36 -24.84 -0.79
CA MET A 167 0.43 -23.80 -1.43
C MET A 167 1.33 -23.13 -0.41
N GLU A 168 1.30 -23.48 0.88
CA GLU A 168 2.38 -23.12 1.80
C GLU A 168 3.72 -23.46 1.19
N LYS A 169 3.90 -24.63 0.60
CA LYS A 169 5.16 -24.97 -0.04
C LYS A 169 5.47 -24.03 -1.19
N ARG A 170 4.49 -23.67 -2.04
CA ARG A 170 4.70 -22.73 -3.16
C ARG A 170 4.89 -21.28 -2.68
N PHE A 171 4.15 -20.85 -1.66
CA PHE A 171 4.29 -19.54 -1.04
C PHE A 171 5.62 -19.47 -0.31
N GLU A 172 6.04 -20.54 0.35
CA GLU A 172 7.33 -20.70 1.02
C GLU A 172 8.44 -20.88 0.00
N GLU A 173 8.23 -21.50 -1.17
CA GLU A 173 9.19 -21.60 -2.27
C GLU A 173 9.34 -20.25 -2.97
N ILE A 174 8.24 -19.53 -3.24
CA ILE A 174 8.27 -18.17 -3.77
C ILE A 174 8.88 -17.25 -2.72
N ARG A 175 8.45 -17.36 -1.45
CA ARG A 175 8.99 -16.58 -0.33
C ARG A 175 10.44 -16.89 -0.23
N ASN A 176 10.87 -18.14 -0.22
CA ASN A 176 12.27 -18.52 -0.25
C ASN A 176 12.97 -18.09 -1.54
N SER A 177 12.34 -17.98 -2.71
CA SER A 177 12.97 -17.49 -3.93
C SER A 177 13.15 -15.95 -3.92
N VAL A 178 12.22 -15.25 -3.28
CA VAL A 178 12.17 -13.80 -3.11
C VAL A 178 12.98 -13.37 -1.89
N VAL A 179 13.04 -14.20 -0.86
CA VAL A 179 13.88 -14.13 0.34
C VAL A 179 15.29 -14.61 0.00
N LYS A 180 15.47 -15.53 -0.96
CA LYS A 180 16.73 -15.76 -1.71
C LYS A 180 17.03 -14.64 -2.71
N ARG A 181 16.26 -13.55 -2.72
CA ARG A 181 16.83 -12.23 -2.91
C ARG A 181 16.88 -11.56 -1.56
N PRO A 182 17.83 -11.97 -0.71
CA PRO A 182 17.94 -11.36 0.56
C PRO A 182 18.46 -9.94 0.27
N LEU A 183 17.94 -8.95 0.99
CA LEU A 183 18.86 -7.86 1.31
C LEU A 183 20.04 -8.41 2.14
N ALA A 184 19.88 -9.61 2.75
CA ALA A 184 20.92 -10.41 3.42
C ALA A 184 22.18 -10.71 2.60
N ASP A 185 22.22 -10.56 1.27
CA ASP A 185 23.50 -10.55 0.55
C ASP A 185 24.38 -9.37 0.98
N LYS A 186 23.77 -8.31 1.50
CA LYS A 186 24.47 -7.17 2.13
C LYS A 186 24.75 -7.37 3.62
N TYR A 187 24.18 -8.41 4.25
CA TYR A 187 24.35 -8.62 5.68
C TYR A 187 25.53 -9.55 5.94
N HIS A 188 26.41 -9.16 6.85
CA HIS A 188 27.47 -10.01 7.36
C HIS A 188 27.00 -10.59 8.69
N SER A 189 26.93 -11.92 8.80
CA SER A 189 26.54 -12.58 10.05
C SER A 189 27.78 -13.21 10.70
N THR A 190 28.13 -12.76 11.90
CA THR A 190 29.26 -13.28 12.69
C THR A 190 28.75 -13.56 14.09
N ASP A 191 29.04 -14.73 14.66
CA ASP A 191 28.60 -15.12 16.02
C ASP A 191 27.10 -14.89 16.31
N LYS A 192 26.25 -15.20 15.33
CA LYS A 192 24.78 -14.98 15.38
C LYS A 192 24.34 -13.51 15.49
N VAL A 193 25.22 -12.57 15.13
CA VAL A 193 24.91 -11.14 15.01
C VAL A 193 24.79 -10.76 13.55
N HIS A 194 23.60 -10.32 13.14
CA HIS A 194 23.34 -9.83 11.79
C HIS A 194 23.78 -8.37 11.65
N THR A 195 24.76 -8.13 10.78
CA THR A 195 25.33 -6.80 10.54
C THR A 195 24.97 -6.30 9.15
N LEU A 196 24.44 -5.08 9.04
CA LEU A 196 24.28 -4.38 7.74
C LEU A 196 24.91 -2.99 7.86
N GLU A 197 25.60 -2.54 6.81
CA GLU A 197 25.96 -1.14 6.70
C GLU A 197 24.71 -0.30 6.48
N VAL A 198 24.21 0.30 7.55
CA VAL A 198 23.15 1.31 7.48
C VAL A 198 23.66 2.62 8.07
N PRO A 199 23.46 3.74 7.36
CA PRO A 199 23.74 5.05 7.92
C PRO A 199 22.76 5.38 9.04
N PHE A 200 23.15 6.31 9.91
CA PHE A 200 22.34 6.76 11.03
C PHE A 200 21.14 7.58 10.58
N ILE A 201 20.03 7.48 11.31
CA ILE A 201 18.84 8.33 11.13
C ILE A 201 18.61 9.09 12.44
N ARG A 202 18.59 10.43 12.42
CA ARG A 202 18.01 11.22 13.52
C ARG A 202 16.50 11.04 13.44
N TYR A 203 15.96 10.02 14.09
CA TYR A 203 14.52 9.86 14.19
C TYR A 203 14.05 9.92 15.64
N SER A 204 13.22 10.91 15.96
CA SER A 204 12.62 11.08 17.28
C SER A 204 11.62 9.96 17.61
N MET A 205 11.01 9.31 16.61
CA MET A 205 9.94 8.33 16.85
C MET A 205 10.42 6.88 17.04
N LEU A 206 11.70 6.55 16.85
CA LEU A 206 12.19 5.24 17.29
C LEU A 206 12.12 5.08 18.82
N LYS A 207 11.83 6.15 19.58
CA LYS A 207 11.50 6.12 21.02
C LYS A 207 10.41 5.09 21.38
N TYR A 208 9.54 4.71 20.44
CA TYR A 208 8.43 3.80 20.70
C TYR A 208 8.72 2.33 20.37
N MET A 209 9.84 2.02 19.71
CA MET A 209 10.23 0.64 19.47
C MET A 209 10.93 0.14 20.75
N GLN A 210 10.29 -0.77 21.49
CA GLN A 210 10.94 -1.48 22.60
C GLN A 210 11.98 -2.42 22.01
N VAL A 211 13.19 -1.92 21.84
CA VAL A 211 14.34 -2.69 21.40
C VAL A 211 15.24 -2.87 22.62
N ILE A 212 15.63 -4.11 22.91
CA ILE A 212 16.53 -4.39 24.02
C ILE A 212 17.96 -4.14 23.50
N ILE A 213 18.64 -3.15 24.08
CA ILE A 213 20.05 -2.92 23.79
C ILE A 213 20.84 -3.96 24.59
N ILE A 214 21.58 -4.82 23.89
CA ILE A 214 22.37 -5.91 24.49
C ILE A 214 23.72 -5.38 24.94
N GLU A 215 24.38 -4.63 24.07
CA GLU A 215 25.75 -4.15 24.26
C GLU A 215 25.99 -2.87 23.46
N THR A 216 26.99 -2.10 23.88
CA THR A 216 27.50 -0.95 23.12
C THR A 216 29.01 -0.90 23.26
N SER A 217 29.71 -1.08 22.15
CA SER A 217 31.16 -0.95 22.06
C SER A 217 31.53 0.52 21.76
N VAL A 218 32.67 0.95 22.30
CA VAL A 218 33.20 2.31 22.10
C VAL A 218 34.63 2.21 21.59
N ALA A 219 34.93 2.88 20.48
CA ALA A 219 36.26 3.01 19.91
C ALA A 219 36.39 4.39 19.25
N ASP A 220 37.53 5.07 19.42
CA ASP A 220 37.80 6.39 18.84
C ASP A 220 36.68 7.44 19.05
N SER A 221 36.13 7.48 20.27
CA SER A 221 34.98 8.34 20.63
C SER A 221 33.71 8.11 19.79
N LYS A 222 33.62 6.97 19.10
CA LYS A 222 32.44 6.50 18.37
C LYS A 222 31.83 5.27 19.04
N PHE A 223 30.55 5.05 18.78
CA PHE A 223 29.71 4.05 19.42
C PHE A 223 29.17 3.08 18.38
N MET A 224 29.08 1.82 18.75
CA MET A 224 28.42 0.78 17.96
C MET A 224 27.60 -0.08 18.91
N SER A 225 26.29 -0.18 18.67
CA SER A 225 25.38 -0.89 19.55
C SER A 225 24.88 -2.16 18.88
N THR A 226 24.60 -3.16 19.70
CA THR A 226 23.92 -4.39 19.29
C THR A 226 22.57 -4.45 19.99
N VAL A 227 21.53 -4.81 19.24
CA VAL A 227 20.17 -4.92 19.76
C VAL A 227 19.64 -6.33 19.63
N ASP A 228 18.80 -6.76 20.58
CA ASP A 228 18.01 -7.99 20.51
C ASP A 228 16.59 -7.66 20.06
N VAL A 229 16.13 -8.37 19.03
CA VAL A 229 14.72 -8.39 18.66
C VAL A 229 14.29 -9.84 18.47
N GLY A 230 13.56 -10.38 19.45
CA GLY A 230 13.01 -11.73 19.38
C GLY A 230 14.08 -12.83 19.37
N GLY A 231 15.20 -12.64 20.06
CA GLY A 231 16.32 -13.59 20.12
C GLY A 231 17.33 -13.46 18.97
N PHE A 232 17.11 -12.52 18.05
CA PHE A 232 18.06 -12.19 16.99
C PHE A 232 18.85 -10.95 17.36
N LYS A 233 20.17 -11.00 17.16
CA LYS A 233 21.08 -9.89 17.46
C LYS A 233 21.38 -9.09 16.19
N PHE A 234 21.28 -7.77 16.25
CA PHE A 234 21.51 -6.87 15.12
C PHE A 234 22.48 -5.75 15.46
N LYS A 235 23.35 -5.42 14.51
CA LYS A 235 24.38 -4.38 14.62
C LYS A 235 24.48 -3.60 13.30
N SER A 236 24.78 -2.30 13.35
CA SER A 236 25.23 -1.59 12.15
C SER A 236 26.73 -1.79 11.91
N GLY A 237 27.14 -1.92 10.65
CA GLY A 237 28.56 -1.87 10.26
C GLY A 237 29.21 -0.51 10.50
N CYS A 238 28.41 0.54 10.68
CA CYS A 238 28.88 1.91 10.85
C CYS A 238 29.04 2.30 12.33
N TRP A 239 30.14 2.96 12.67
CA TRP A 239 30.39 3.57 13.98
C TRP A 239 29.79 4.98 14.08
N ALA A 240 29.04 5.26 15.14
CA ALA A 240 28.27 6.50 15.33
C ALA A 240 28.98 7.49 16.25
N SER A 241 28.87 8.80 16.03
CA SER A 241 29.43 9.79 16.98
C SER A 241 28.67 9.89 18.31
N LYS A 242 27.42 9.40 18.37
CA LYS A 242 26.60 9.38 19.59
C LYS A 242 26.02 7.99 19.81
N ARG A 243 26.02 7.55 21.07
CA ARG A 243 25.43 6.28 21.51
C ARG A 243 24.01 6.06 20.98
N ARG A 244 23.14 7.06 21.12
CA ARG A 244 21.74 6.99 20.65
C ARG A 244 21.63 6.71 19.14
N TYR A 245 22.57 7.20 18.34
CA TYR A 245 22.56 6.93 16.90
C TYR A 245 23.01 5.50 16.60
N ALA A 246 23.98 4.99 17.34
CA ALA A 246 24.40 3.59 17.24
C ALA A 246 23.23 2.63 17.55
N GLU A 247 22.46 2.91 18.60
CA GLU A 247 21.25 2.15 18.97
C GLU A 247 20.19 2.20 17.86
N GLN A 248 19.95 3.39 17.28
CA GLN A 248 19.00 3.58 16.18
C GLN A 248 19.42 2.86 14.90
N ALA A 249 20.71 2.88 14.56
CA ALA A 249 21.23 2.16 13.40
C ALA A 249 21.09 0.65 13.58
N ALA A 250 21.40 0.12 14.77
CA ALA A 250 21.20 -1.29 15.08
C ALA A 250 19.71 -1.70 14.98
N ALA A 251 18.79 -0.88 15.51
CA ALA A 251 17.36 -1.09 15.36
C ALA A 251 16.91 -1.02 13.89
N LEU A 252 17.51 -0.15 13.09
CA LEU A 252 17.24 -0.05 11.65
C LEU A 252 17.69 -1.31 10.90
N VAL A 253 18.84 -1.90 11.27
CA VAL A 253 19.28 -3.20 10.75
C VAL A 253 18.23 -4.28 11.02
N ALA A 254 17.65 -4.30 12.22
CA ALA A 254 16.55 -5.20 12.57
C ALA A 254 15.29 -4.92 11.72
N ILE A 255 14.91 -3.65 11.56
CA ILE A 255 13.76 -3.25 10.72
C ILE A 255 13.93 -3.70 9.27
N PHE A 256 15.13 -3.53 8.70
CA PHE A 256 15.42 -4.00 7.35
C PHE A 256 15.40 -5.52 7.27
N TYR A 257 15.92 -6.21 8.29
CA TYR A 257 15.94 -7.67 8.36
C TYR A 257 14.51 -8.25 8.36
N PHE A 258 13.62 -7.69 9.18
CA PHE A 258 12.18 -8.05 9.18
C PHE A 258 11.38 -7.46 8.00
N ARG A 259 12.03 -6.76 7.06
CA ARG A 259 11.39 -6.03 5.95
C ARG A 259 10.31 -5.02 6.37
N LEU A 260 10.35 -4.53 7.61
CA LEU A 260 9.43 -3.52 8.14
C LEU A 260 9.76 -2.10 7.66
N HIS A 261 10.85 -1.91 6.92
CA HIS A 261 11.28 -0.61 6.40
C HIS A 261 10.22 0.10 5.53
N LYS A 262 9.27 -0.63 4.93
CA LYS A 262 8.13 -0.03 4.21
C LYS A 262 7.17 0.75 5.11
N MET A 263 7.19 0.48 6.41
CA MET A 263 6.44 1.24 7.41
C MET A 263 7.16 2.54 7.80
N LEU A 264 8.44 2.67 7.45
CA LEU A 264 9.18 3.90 7.67
C LEU A 264 8.88 4.90 6.54
N PRO A 265 8.69 6.18 6.86
CA PRO A 265 8.71 7.23 5.85
C PRO A 265 9.97 7.15 5.00
N GLN A 266 9.87 7.33 3.68
CA GLN A 266 11.01 7.22 2.75
C GLN A 266 12.21 8.09 3.15
N ILE A 267 11.94 9.22 3.81
CA ILE A 267 12.98 10.13 4.31
C ILE A 267 13.92 9.47 5.32
N CYS A 268 13.42 8.49 6.09
CA CYS A 268 14.21 7.68 7.01
C CYS A 268 15.21 6.78 6.27
N LEU A 269 15.00 6.49 4.98
CA LEU A 269 15.85 5.60 4.19
C LEU A 269 16.86 6.37 3.32
N THR A 270 16.82 7.70 3.32
CA THR A 270 17.77 8.53 2.56
C THR A 270 19.13 8.53 3.25
N VAL A 271 20.19 8.14 2.52
CA VAL A 271 21.57 8.31 2.99
C VAL A 271 21.87 9.81 3.02
N ILE A 272 22.02 10.39 4.21
CA ILE A 272 22.50 11.76 4.33
C ILE A 272 24.03 11.68 4.53
N PRO A 273 24.84 12.30 3.65
CA PRO A 273 26.29 12.42 3.87
C PRO A 273 26.57 13.03 5.24
N TRP A 274 27.61 12.54 5.93
CA TRP A 274 27.93 12.98 7.30
C TRP A 274 28.13 14.49 7.40
N GLU A 275 28.75 15.08 6.39
CA GLU A 275 29.06 16.50 6.24
C GLU A 275 27.79 17.37 6.10
N ASP A 276 26.75 16.82 5.48
CA ASP A 276 25.46 17.49 5.31
C ASP A 276 24.55 17.30 6.53
N PHE A 277 24.86 16.40 7.47
CA PHE A 277 23.92 16.01 8.52
C PHE A 277 23.81 17.03 9.66
N GLU A 278 24.89 17.75 9.97
CA GLU A 278 24.83 18.84 10.96
C GLU A 278 24.00 20.03 10.45
N THR A 279 24.02 20.28 9.14
CA THR A 279 23.30 21.39 8.48
C THR A 279 21.87 21.01 8.06
N THR A 280 21.64 19.79 7.57
CA THR A 280 20.32 19.35 7.06
C THR A 280 19.28 19.18 8.18
N ALA A 281 19.71 18.94 9.43
CA ALA A 281 18.82 18.75 10.58
C ALA A 281 17.93 19.96 10.92
N VAL A 282 18.31 21.18 10.51
CA VAL A 282 17.46 22.38 10.69
C VAL A 282 16.24 22.33 9.76
N SER A 283 16.38 21.72 8.58
CA SER A 283 15.31 21.67 7.56
C SER A 283 14.35 20.49 7.70
N LEU A 284 14.67 19.51 8.55
CA LEU A 284 13.94 18.23 8.64
C LEU A 284 12.88 18.18 9.74
N ARG A 285 12.60 19.28 10.44
CA ARG A 285 11.33 19.37 11.19
C ARG A 285 10.23 19.36 10.12
N PRO A 286 9.30 18.37 10.12
CA PRO A 286 8.04 18.63 9.45
C PRO A 286 7.49 19.89 10.13
N GLU A 287 7.31 20.96 9.38
CA GLU A 287 6.51 22.10 9.82
C GLU A 287 5.07 21.61 10.01
N CYS A 288 4.81 20.82 11.05
CA CYS A 288 3.46 20.67 11.56
C CYS A 288 3.18 21.94 12.35
N THR A 289 2.33 22.80 11.81
CA THR A 289 1.82 23.99 12.49
C THR A 289 0.75 23.65 13.53
N CYS A 290 0.69 22.39 13.97
CA CYS A 290 -0.25 21.92 14.97
C CYS A 290 0.29 22.19 16.38
N SER A 291 -0.47 22.92 17.19
CA SER A 291 -0.10 23.35 18.55
C SER A 291 0.40 22.22 19.46
N GLY A 292 -0.12 20.99 19.28
CA GLY A 292 0.27 19.84 20.10
C GLY A 292 1.67 19.27 19.86
N CYS A 293 2.36 19.65 18.77
CA CYS A 293 3.70 19.10 18.47
C CYS A 293 4.87 19.94 19.03
N LEU A 294 4.61 21.15 19.55
CA LEU A 294 5.65 22.06 20.04
C LEU A 294 5.97 21.88 21.54
N GLU A 295 5.13 21.20 22.32
CA GLU A 295 5.30 21.14 23.79
C GLU A 295 6.25 20.05 24.29
N TYR A 296 6.76 19.19 23.41
CA TYR A 296 7.75 18.17 23.77
C TYR A 296 9.08 18.43 23.06
N GLY A 297 9.74 19.54 23.45
CA GLY A 297 11.13 19.85 23.13
C GLY A 297 12.11 19.03 23.95
#